data_AF-A0A1F7MJJ0-F1
#
_entry.id   AF-A0A1F7MJJ0-F1
#
_cell.length_a   1.000
_cell.length_b   1.000
_cell.length_c   1.000
_cell.angle_alpha   90.00
_cell.angle_beta   90.00
_cell.angle_gamma   90.00
#
_symmetry.space_group_name_H-M   'P 1'
#
loop_
_entity.id
_entity.type
_entity.pdbx_description
1 polymer ?
#
loop_
_entity_poly.entity_id
_entity_poly.type
_entity_poly.pdbx_seq_one_letter_code
_entity_poly.pdbx_strand_id
1 'polypeptide(L)'
;MAPADDRRRVARLREEMVDAVRDGRFHVWAVSSVDEGVEVLSGRPAGARGSDGAFPRDSVNAAVERTLAENVERLKALRASGSGAG
;
A
#
# COMPACT_ATOMS: atom_id res chain seq x y z
N MET A 1 3.24 16.00 -1.50
CA MET A 1 4.39 16.82 -1.04
C MET A 1 4.28 16.97 0.47
N ALA A 2 4.81 15.99 1.23
CA ALA A 2 4.97 16.08 2.68
C ALA A 2 6.41 16.57 2.97
N PRO A 3 6.65 17.43 3.96
CA PRO A 3 7.94 18.07 4.14
C PRO A 3 8.98 17.10 4.71
N ALA A 4 10.19 17.21 4.19
CA ALA A 4 11.34 16.40 4.54
C ALA A 4 11.81 16.69 5.97
N ASP A 5 11.50 15.81 6.95
CA ASP A 5 12.31 15.72 8.18
C ASP A 5 12.16 14.41 9.00
N ASP A 6 11.73 13.30 8.41
CA ASP A 6 11.54 12.04 9.18
C ASP A 6 12.84 11.23 9.39
N ARG A 7 13.97 11.70 8.84
CA ARG A 7 15.30 11.06 8.98
C ARG A 7 15.87 11.16 10.39
N ARG A 8 15.36 12.07 11.22
CA ARG A 8 15.90 12.36 12.56
C ARG A 8 15.35 11.44 13.67
N ARG A 9 14.21 10.76 13.45
CA ARG A 9 13.61 9.85 14.46
C ARG A 9 14.29 8.48 14.55
N VAL A 10 14.78 7.94 13.43
CA VAL A 10 15.47 6.63 13.38
C VAL A 10 16.86 6.63 14.05
N ALA A 11 17.32 7.79 14.55
CA ALA A 11 18.67 8.00 15.05
C ALA A 11 18.98 7.41 16.45
N ARG A 12 18.11 6.64 17.10
CA ARG A 12 18.32 6.18 18.50
C ARG A 12 18.12 4.67 18.77
N LEU A 13 18.37 3.80 17.78
CA LEU A 13 18.46 2.33 17.96
C LEU A 13 19.77 1.78 17.35
N ARG A 14 20.91 2.39 17.69
CA ARG A 14 22.07 2.47 16.78
C ARG A 14 23.02 1.27 16.69
N GLU A 15 23.00 0.30 17.59
CA GLU A 15 23.98 -0.81 17.53
C GLU A 15 23.33 -2.15 17.20
N GLU A 16 22.33 -2.59 17.97
CA GLU A 16 21.66 -3.87 17.73
C GLU A 16 20.97 -3.98 16.37
N MET A 17 20.39 -2.87 15.87
CA MET A 17 19.82 -2.85 14.51
C MET A 17 20.91 -2.88 13.43
N VAL A 18 22.04 -2.21 13.65
CA VAL A 18 23.15 -2.21 12.68
C VAL A 18 23.76 -3.60 12.59
N ASP A 19 23.94 -4.27 13.72
CA ASP A 19 24.43 -5.65 13.75
C ASP A 19 23.39 -6.62 13.17
N ALA A 20 22.09 -6.45 13.45
CA ALA A 20 21.06 -7.25 12.80
C ALA A 20 21.00 -7.05 11.27
N VAL A 21 21.28 -5.84 10.78
CA VAL A 21 21.40 -5.58 9.33
C VAL A 21 22.66 -6.24 8.76
N ARG A 22 23.81 -6.14 9.45
CA ARG A 22 25.06 -6.81 9.04
C ARG A 22 24.93 -8.32 9.01
N ASP A 23 24.22 -8.89 9.98
CA ASP A 23 23.95 -10.33 10.10
C ASP A 23 22.86 -10.80 9.11
N GLY A 24 22.26 -9.90 8.32
CA GLY A 24 21.17 -10.24 7.39
C GLY A 24 19.86 -10.61 8.07
N ARG A 25 19.71 -10.35 9.38
CA ARG A 25 18.48 -10.60 10.15
C ARG A 25 17.45 -9.48 10.01
N PHE A 26 17.85 -8.34 9.45
CA PHE A 26 16.98 -7.18 9.24
C PHE A 26 17.30 -6.48 7.92
N HIS A 27 16.26 -6.06 7.19
CA HIS A 27 16.40 -5.38 5.90
C HIS A 27 15.72 -4.01 5.95
N VAL A 28 16.45 -2.97 5.58
CA VAL A 28 15.93 -1.60 5.45
C VAL A 28 15.84 -1.27 3.97
N TRP A 29 14.64 -0.94 3.50
CA TRP A 29 14.36 -0.57 2.11
C TRP A 29 14.04 0.92 2.05
N ALA A 30 14.88 1.70 1.39
CA ALA A 30 14.60 3.11 1.12
C ALA A 30 13.73 3.21 -0.13
N VAL A 31 12.54 3.79 -0.01
CA VAL A 31 11.60 4.02 -1.11
C VAL A 31 11.23 5.49 -1.18
N SER A 32 10.97 5.98 -2.38
CA SER A 32 10.64 7.39 -2.68
C SER A 32 9.14 7.61 -2.82
N SER A 33 8.37 6.54 -3.02
CA SER A 33 6.92 6.59 -3.20
C SER A 33 6.22 5.42 -2.49
N VAL A 34 4.92 5.57 -2.27
CA VAL A 34 4.09 4.49 -1.71
C VAL A 34 4.07 3.29 -2.67
N ASP A 35 4.02 3.54 -3.98
CA ASP A 35 4.01 2.48 -4.99
C ASP A 35 5.26 1.61 -4.91
N GLU A 36 6.45 2.21 -4.80
CA GLU A 36 7.71 1.47 -4.57
C GLU A 36 7.65 0.61 -3.31
N GLY A 37 7.10 1.15 -2.22
CA GLY A 37 6.93 0.39 -0.96
C GLY A 37 5.97 -0.78 -1.11
N VAL A 38 4.87 -0.60 -1.84
CA VAL A 38 3.88 -1.64 -2.13
C VAL A 38 4.48 -2.75 -2.98
N GLU A 39 5.33 -2.43 -3.95
CA GLU A 39 6.02 -3.43 -4.78
C GLU A 39 6.95 -4.31 -3.95
N VAL A 40 7.75 -3.70 -3.05
CA VAL A 40 8.65 -4.43 -2.15
C VAL A 40 7.86 -5.36 -1.22
N LEU A 41 6.76 -4.89 -0.65
CA LEU A 41 5.97 -5.67 0.32
C LEU A 41 5.14 -6.77 -0.33
N SER A 42 4.61 -6.54 -1.53
CA SER A 42 3.69 -7.47 -2.20
C SER A 42 4.37 -8.39 -3.21
N GLY A 43 5.59 -8.08 -3.66
CA GLY A 43 6.27 -8.77 -4.75
C GLY A 43 5.57 -8.62 -6.11
N ARG A 44 4.65 -7.67 -6.24
CA ARG A 44 3.84 -7.42 -7.43
C ARG A 44 3.97 -5.96 -7.85
N PRO A 45 3.93 -5.64 -9.14
CA PRO A 45 3.96 -4.26 -9.59
C PRO A 45 2.77 -3.49 -9.00
N ALA A 46 2.99 -2.25 -8.56
CA ALA A 46 1.91 -1.38 -8.07
C ALA A 46 0.95 -1.09 -9.24
N GLY A 47 1.54 -0.79 -10.40
CA GLY A 47 0.87 -0.51 -11.67
C GLY A 47 0.35 0.93 -11.74
N ALA A 48 0.72 1.63 -12.81
CA ALA A 48 0.26 2.97 -13.11
C ALA A 48 -1.01 2.94 -13.96
N ARG A 49 -1.88 3.95 -13.80
CA ARG A 49 -3.09 4.08 -14.61
C ARG A 49 -2.70 4.45 -16.04
N GLY A 50 -3.22 3.70 -17.02
CA GLY A 50 -3.04 3.94 -18.44
C GLY A 50 -3.83 5.14 -18.96
N SER A 51 -3.64 5.45 -20.24
CA SER A 51 -4.39 6.51 -20.94
C SER A 51 -5.89 6.20 -21.10
N ASP A 52 -6.24 4.92 -21.11
CA ASP A 52 -7.60 4.40 -21.05
C ASP A 52 -8.23 4.51 -19.66
N GLY A 53 -7.45 4.97 -18.67
CA GLY A 53 -7.87 5.04 -17.29
C GLY A 53 -7.84 3.71 -16.57
N ALA A 54 -7.30 2.62 -17.12
CA ALA A 54 -7.24 1.32 -16.45
C ALA A 54 -5.89 1.06 -15.78
N PHE A 55 -5.88 0.27 -14.70
CA PHE A 55 -4.63 -0.28 -14.15
C PHE A 55 -4.30 -1.63 -14.82
N PRO A 56 -3.01 -1.99 -14.97
CA PRO A 56 -2.61 -3.30 -15.46
C PRO A 56 -3.21 -4.41 -14.60
N ARG A 57 -3.84 -5.40 -15.24
CA ARG A 57 -4.65 -6.43 -14.57
C ARG A 57 -3.96 -7.11 -13.38
N ASP A 58 -2.67 -7.37 -13.52
CA ASP A 58 -1.89 -8.14 -12.54
C ASP A 58 -1.23 -7.26 -11.46
N SER A 59 -1.51 -5.95 -11.47
CA SER A 59 -0.97 -4.99 -10.51
C SER A 59 -1.74 -4.97 -9.19
N VAL A 60 -1.10 -4.41 -8.15
CA VAL A 60 -1.75 -4.19 -6.85
C VAL A 60 -2.89 -3.19 -6.98
N ASN A 61 -2.68 -2.07 -7.68
CA ASN A 61 -3.71 -1.04 -7.84
C ASN A 61 -4.96 -1.56 -8.58
N ALA A 62 -4.81 -2.46 -9.56
CA ALA A 62 -5.94 -3.13 -10.18
C ALA A 62 -6.70 -4.04 -9.21
N ALA A 63 -5.99 -4.72 -8.30
CA ALA A 63 -6.64 -5.54 -7.27
C ALA A 63 -7.39 -4.69 -6.23
N VAL A 64 -6.82 -3.55 -5.84
CA VAL A 64 -7.46 -2.57 -4.95
C VAL A 64 -8.73 -2.01 -5.58
N GLU A 65 -8.68 -1.60 -6.85
CA GLU A 65 -9.83 -1.02 -7.55
C GLU A 65 -11.01 -2.01 -7.63
N ARG A 66 -10.75 -3.28 -7.95
CA ARG A 66 -11.78 -4.34 -7.92
C ARG A 66 -12.39 -4.50 -6.54
N THR A 67 -11.55 -4.62 -5.52
CA THR A 67 -12.01 -4.82 -4.13
C THR A 67 -12.87 -3.64 -3.67
N LEU A 68 -12.49 -2.41 -4.03
CA LEU A 68 -13.25 -1.22 -3.71
C LEU A 68 -14.61 -1.21 -4.40
N ALA A 69 -14.67 -1.58 -5.68
CA ALA A 69 -15.92 -1.69 -6.42
C ALA A 69 -16.87 -2.73 -5.79
N GLU A 70 -16.35 -3.92 -5.45
CA GLU A 70 -17.11 -4.98 -4.76
C GLU A 70 -17.66 -4.50 -3.41
N ASN A 71 -16.85 -3.78 -2.64
CA ASN A 71 -17.28 -3.22 -1.36
C ASN A 71 -18.38 -2.17 -1.52
N VAL A 72 -18.29 -1.32 -2.55
CA VAL A 72 -19.34 -0.34 -2.87
C VAL A 72 -20.65 -1.04 -3.19
N GLU A 73 -20.63 -2.10 -4.00
CA GLU A 73 -21.85 -2.88 -4.31
C GLU A 73 -22.44 -3.55 -3.06
N ARG A 74 -21.59 -4.09 -2.18
CA ARG A 74 -22.03 -4.66 -0.90
C ARG A 74 -22.69 -3.61 0.00
N LEU A 75 -22.12 -2.41 0.07
CA LEU A 75 -22.68 -1.30 0.85
C LEU A 75 -24.03 -0.82 0.30
N LYS A 76 -24.20 -0.78 -1.02
CA LYS A 76 -25.49 -0.46 -1.65
C LYS A 76 -26.56 -1.50 -1.29
N ALA A 77 -26.21 -2.79 -1.37
CA ALA A 77 -27.12 -3.88 -1.02
C ALA A 77 -27.56 -3.81 0.45
N LEU A 78 -26.62 -3.58 1.38
CA LEU A 78 -26.92 -3.42 2.80
C LEU A 78 -27.87 -2.24 3.07
N ARG A 79 -27.67 -1.11 2.39
CA ARG A 79 -28.56 0.06 2.50
C ARG A 79 -29.96 -0.22 1.96
N ALA A 80 -30.07 -0.92 0.83
CA ALA A 80 -31.36 -1.30 0.26
C ALA A 80 -32.14 -2.25 1.19
N SER A 81 -31.46 -3.20 1.84
CA SER A 81 -32.09 -4.10 2.82
C SER A 81 -32.49 -3.40 4.14
N GLY A 82 -31.78 -2.34 4.54
CA GLY A 82 -32.06 -1.58 5.76
C GLY A 82 -33.20 -0.56 5.63
N SER A 83 -33.56 -0.16 4.40
CA SER A 83 -34.63 0.82 4.15
C SER A 83 -36.04 0.21 4.09
N GLY A 84 -36.17 -1.11 4.26
CA GLY A 84 -37.47 -1.84 4.23
C GLY A 84 -38.07 -2.17 5.60
N ALA A 85 -37.43 -1.73 6.70
CA ALA A 85 -37.93 -1.90 8.06
C ALA A 85 -38.18 -0.54 8.70
N GLY A 86 -39.29 0.10 8.31
CA GLY A 86 -39.79 1.36 8.86
C GLY A 86 -41.29 1.39 8.76
#